data_AF-A0A924U2P7-F1
#
_entry.id   AF-A0A924U2P7-F1
#
_cell.length_a   1.000
_cell.length_b   1.000
_cell.length_c   1.000
_cell.angle_alpha   90.00
_cell.angle_beta   90.00
_cell.angle_gamma   90.00
#
_symmetry.space_group_name_H-M   'P 1'
#
loop_
_entity.id
_entity.type
_entity.pdbx_description
1 polymer ?
#
loop_
_entity_poly.entity_id
_entity_poly.type
_entity_poly.pdbx_seq_one_letter_code
_entity_poly.pdbx_strand_id
1 'polypeptide(L)' 'MSPSRPFILRPVATSLLMVAILLAGLVGFRFLPLSALPQVDYPTIQVQTLYP' A
#
# COMPACT_ATOMS: atom_id res chain seq x y z
N MET A 1 -12.42 9.88 30.36
CA MET A 1 -13.21 10.15 29.14
C MET A 1 -13.08 8.93 28.23
N SER A 2 -14.18 8.26 27.88
CA SER A 2 -14.12 7.04 27.04
C SER A 2 -14.01 7.41 25.56
N PRO A 3 -12.99 6.92 24.82
CA PRO A 3 -12.81 7.21 23.40
C PRO A 3 -13.92 6.63 22.51
N SER A 4 -14.67 5.64 23.00
CA SER A 4 -15.76 4.98 22.25
C SER A 4 -17.07 5.78 22.24
N ARG A 5 -17.27 6.66 23.23
CA ARG A 5 -18.49 7.47 23.39
C ARG A 5 -18.87 8.30 22.14
N PRO A 6 -17.96 9.04 21.47
CA PRO A 6 -18.31 9.80 20.26
C PRO A 6 -18.78 8.92 19.09
N PHE A 7 -18.21 7.72 18.92
CA PHE A 7 -18.58 6.80 17.84
C PHE A 7 -19.97 6.19 18.00
N ILE A 8 -20.39 5.97 19.26
CA ILE A 8 -21.73 5.44 19.60
C ILE A 8 -22.79 6.53 19.44
N LEU A 9 -22.50 7.75 19.89
CA LEU A 9 -23.46 8.87 19.85
C LEU A 9 -23.67 9.45 18.44
N ARG A 10 -22.75 9.21 17.51
CA ARG A 10 -22.84 9.66 16.12
C ARG A 10 -22.72 8.48 15.15
N PRO A 11 -23.73 7.59 15.10
CA PRO A 11 -23.68 6.36 14.31
C PRO A 11 -23.47 6.64 12.81
N VAL A 12 -24.04 7.73 12.29
CA VAL A 12 -23.88 8.15 10.88
C VAL A 12 -22.43 8.56 10.58
N ALA A 13 -21.77 9.28 11.49
CA ALA A 13 -20.37 9.68 11.29
C ALA A 13 -19.46 8.44 11.28
N THR A 14 -19.70 7.49 12.18
CA THR A 14 -18.96 6.22 12.26
C THR A 14 -19.17 5.37 11.00
N SER A 15 -20.40 5.27 10.49
CA SER A 15 -20.67 4.50 9.27
C SER A 15 -20.04 5.15 8.03
N LEU A 16 -20.10 6.48 7.90
CA LEU A 16 -19.44 7.20 6.81
C LEU A 16 -17.92 7.05 6.88
N LEU A 17 -17.33 7.08 8.07
CA LEU A 17 -15.91 6.84 8.26
C LEU A 17 -15.51 5.42 7.85
N MET A 18 -16.30 4.41 8.21
CA MET A 18 -16.07 3.03 7.77
C MET A 18 -16.17 2.89 6.25
N VAL A 19 -17.16 3.52 5.61
CA VAL A 19 -17.29 3.54 4.15
C VAL A 19 -16.09 4.21 3.49
N ALA A 20 -15.62 5.35 4.02
CA ALA A 20 -14.44 6.03 3.50
C ALA A 20 -13.18 5.15 3.56
N ILE A 21 -12.97 4.44 4.67
CA ILE A 21 -11.85 3.49 4.82
C ILE A 21 -11.95 2.35 3.79
N LEU A 22 -13.14 1.76 3.64
CA LEU A 22 -13.36 0.69 2.66
C LEU A 22 -13.08 1.14 1.22
N LEU A 23 -13.57 2.32 0.84
CA LEU A 23 -13.35 2.87 -0.49
C LEU A 23 -11.86 3.18 -0.73
N ALA A 24 -11.18 3.79 0.25
CA ALA A 24 -9.74 4.03 0.17
C ALA A 24 -8.95 2.73 0.01
N GLY A 25 -9.33 1.69 0.75
CA GLY A 25 -8.73 0.36 0.64
C GLY A 25 -8.98 -0.31 -0.72
N LEU A 26 -10.20 -0.21 -1.25
CA LEU A 26 -10.55 -0.77 -2.56
C LEU A 26 -9.76 -0.11 -3.70
N VAL A 27 -9.66 1.22 -3.65
CA VAL A 27 -8.87 2.00 -4.60
C VAL A 27 -7.39 1.65 -4.47
N GLY A 28 -6.86 1.65 -3.25
CA GLY A 28 -5.48 1.27 -2.95
C GLY A 28 -5.14 -0.13 -3.45
N PHE A 29 -6.01 -1.11 -3.24
CA PHE A 29 -5.85 -2.49 -3.71
C PHE A 29 -5.64 -2.56 -5.23
N ARG A 30 -6.30 -1.70 -6.00
CA ARG A 30 -6.13 -1.65 -7.46
C ARG A 30 -4.79 -1.04 -7.88
N PHE A 31 -4.23 -0.17 -7.05
CA PHE A 31 -2.94 0.50 -7.26
C PHE A 31 -1.75 -0.27 -6.69
N LEU A 32 -1.96 -1.39 -5.99
CA LEU A 32 -0.86 -2.21 -5.52
C LEU A 32 -0.07 -2.77 -6.73
N PRO A 33 1.24 -2.48 -6.83
CA PRO A 33 2.06 -3.00 -7.91
C PRO A 33 2.26 -4.50 -7.73
N LEU A 34 1.76 -5.27 -8.69
CA LEU A 34 2.00 -6.72 -8.76
C LEU A 34 3.28 -6.95 -9.56
N SER A 35 4.43 -6.92 -8.89
CA SER A 35 5.71 -7.32 -9.49
C SER A 35 5.84 -8.85 -9.47
N ALA A 36 5.95 -9.49 -10.64
CA ALA A 36 6.09 -10.94 -10.76
C ALA A 36 7.40 -11.46 -10.16
N LEU A 37 8.47 -10.65 -10.22
CA LEU A 37 9.71 -10.85 -9.49
C LEU A 37 10.11 -9.48 -8.89
N PRO A 38 10.62 -9.43 -7.64
CA PRO A 38 11.31 -8.24 -7.16
C PRO A 38 12.45 -7.93 -8.14
N GLN A 39 12.66 -6.64 -8.48
CA GLN A 39 13.82 -6.24 -9.27
C GLN A 39 15.08 -6.59 -8.46
N VAL A 40 15.69 -7.73 -8.80
CA VAL A 40 16.99 -8.09 -8.27
C VAL A 40 18.01 -7.48 -9.20
N ASP A 41 18.41 -6.25 -8.90
CA ASP A 41 19.60 -5.67 -9.49
C ASP A 41 20.78 -6.52 -8.98
N TYR A 42 21.24 -7.46 -9.81
CA TYR A 42 22.48 -8.18 -9.57
C TYR A 42 23.61 -7.28 -10.09
N PRO A 43 24.36 -6.54 -9.23
CA PRO A 43 25.49 -5.74 -9.69
C PRO A 43 26.57 -6.69 -10.20
N THR A 44 26.58 -6.91 -11.51
CA THR A 44 27.59 -7.73 -12.18
C THR A 44 28.71 -6.83 -12.67
N ILE A 45 29.92 -7.07 -12.18
CA ILE A 45 31.12 -6.39 -12.67
C ILE A 45 31.49 -7.05 -14.00
N GLN A 46 31.27 -6.35 -15.11
CA GLN A 46 31.68 -6.81 -16.43
C GLN A 46 33.17 -6.49 -16.62
N VAL A 47 34.03 -7.50 -16.49
CA VAL A 47 35.45 -7.39 -16.82
C VAL A 47 35.63 -7.77 -18.29
N GLN A 48 35.84 -6.77 -19.14
CA GLN A 48 36.21 -6.99 -20.54
C GLN A 48 37.73 -6.87 -20.67
N THR A 49 38.39 -7.92 -21.18
CA THR A 49 39.80 -7.89 -21.55
C THR A 49 39.91 -7.97 -23.07
N LEU A 50 40.58 -6.98 -23.66
CA LEU A 50 40.96 -7.00 -25.08
C LEU A 50 42.46 -7.22 -25.15
N TYR A 51 42.86 -8.29 -25.85
CA TYR A 51 44.25 -8.52 -26.24
C TYR A 51 44.33 -8.37 -27.77
N PRO A 52 45.25 -7.55 -28.31
CA PRO A 52 45.41 -7.35 -29.75
C PRO A 52 45.95 -8.60 -30.46
#